data_AF-A0A6A5RS32-F1
#
_entry.id   AF-A0A6A5RS32-F1
#
_cell.length_a   1.000
_cell.length_b   1.000
_cell.length_c   1.000
_cell.angle_alpha   90.00
_cell.angle_beta   90.00
_cell.angle_gamma   90.00
#
_symmetry.space_group_name_H-M   'P 1'
#
loop_
_entity.id
_entity.type
_entity.pdbx_description
1 polymer ?
#
loop_
_entity_poly.entity_id
_entity_poly.type
_entity_poly.pdbx_seq_one_letter_code
_entity_poly.pdbx_strand_id
1 'polypeptide(L)'
;DPITNAVVLSHSAVWGSNVTGRDLELTAVHEIRHWFGINHTFLSGCVGLSDGIVDTPVEDVANLTSWGCAARDTCPDQLGLDPVRNYMGYTYDACKTEFSPGQVERMRAIFEILRMPKVP
;
A
#
# COMPACT_ATOMS: atom_id res chain seq x y z
N ASP A 1 -16.78 -10.83 -11.36
CA ASP A 1 -17.36 -10.26 -12.58
C ASP A 1 -16.24 -9.52 -13.32
N PRO A 2 -15.93 -9.86 -14.57
CA PRO A 2 -14.85 -9.21 -15.32
C PRO A 2 -15.04 -7.70 -15.49
N ILE A 3 -16.27 -7.16 -15.40
CA ILE A 3 -16.54 -5.73 -15.57
C ILE A 3 -16.18 -4.93 -14.31
N THR A 4 -16.27 -5.52 -13.13
CA THR A 4 -15.91 -4.86 -11.85
C THR A 4 -14.47 -5.11 -11.42
N ASN A 5 -13.72 -5.93 -12.16
CA ASN A 5 -12.31 -6.22 -11.88
C ASN A 5 -11.39 -5.12 -12.44
N ALA A 6 -11.52 -3.92 -11.89
CA ALA A 6 -10.81 -2.73 -12.37
C ALA A 6 -10.32 -1.86 -11.20
N VAL A 7 -9.43 -0.92 -11.54
CA VAL A 7 -9.03 0.18 -10.68
C VAL A 7 -9.68 1.46 -11.20
N VAL A 8 -10.35 2.19 -10.33
CA VAL A 8 -10.99 3.48 -10.67
C VAL A 8 -10.23 4.59 -9.98
N LEU A 9 -9.70 5.52 -10.77
CA LEU A 9 -8.95 6.68 -10.26
C LEU A 9 -9.69 7.96 -10.56
N SER A 10 -9.65 8.90 -9.62
CA SER A 10 -10.04 10.28 -9.90
C SER A 10 -9.14 10.84 -11.01
N HIS A 11 -9.70 11.62 -11.92
CA HIS A 11 -8.93 12.32 -12.95
C HIS A 11 -7.78 13.15 -12.34
N SER A 12 -8.03 13.80 -11.21
CA SER A 12 -7.02 14.58 -10.50
C SER A 12 -5.85 13.74 -9.96
N ALA A 13 -6.08 12.47 -9.63
CA ALA A 13 -5.04 11.58 -9.12
C ALA A 13 -4.06 11.14 -10.22
N VAL A 14 -4.39 11.37 -11.50
CA VAL A 14 -3.60 10.98 -12.67
C VAL A 14 -2.93 12.19 -13.34
N TRP A 15 -3.54 13.37 -13.29
CA TRP A 15 -3.13 14.54 -14.07
C TRP A 15 -2.71 15.74 -13.22
N GLY A 16 -2.02 15.50 -12.10
CA GLY A 16 -1.58 16.56 -11.19
C GLY A 16 -2.66 16.91 -10.17
N SER A 17 -2.67 16.13 -9.09
CA SER A 17 -3.54 16.40 -7.94
C SER A 17 -2.99 17.60 -7.19
N ASN A 18 -3.83 18.61 -6.98
CA ASN A 18 -3.49 19.77 -6.13
C ASN A 18 -3.81 19.52 -4.65
N VAL A 19 -3.93 18.26 -4.25
CA VAL A 19 -4.16 17.88 -2.87
C VAL A 19 -2.81 17.73 -2.19
N THR A 20 -2.56 18.58 -1.19
CA THR A 20 -1.32 18.54 -0.40
C THR A 20 -0.99 17.11 0.04
N GLY A 21 0.18 16.63 -0.37
CA GLY A 21 0.68 15.30 0.01
C GLY A 21 0.17 14.13 -0.84
N ARG A 22 -0.61 14.39 -1.89
CA ARG A 22 -1.04 13.40 -2.90
C ARG A 22 -0.82 13.95 -4.31
N ASP A 23 0.34 14.54 -4.55
CA ASP A 23 0.66 15.37 -5.71
C ASP A 23 1.76 14.78 -6.60
N LEU A 24 2.14 13.51 -6.40
CA LEU A 24 3.13 12.78 -7.22
C LEU A 24 2.53 11.54 -7.92
N GLU A 25 1.21 11.55 -8.15
CA GLU A 25 0.47 10.51 -8.88
C GLU A 25 0.60 9.08 -8.29
N LEU A 26 1.06 8.93 -7.04
CA LEU A 26 1.26 7.60 -6.42
C LEU A 26 -0.04 6.94 -5.96
N THR A 27 -1.18 7.64 -6.07
CA THR A 27 -2.49 7.02 -5.89
C THR A 27 -2.69 5.88 -6.89
N ALA A 28 -2.26 6.03 -8.14
CA ALA A 28 -2.34 4.95 -9.13
C ALA A 28 -1.50 3.74 -8.69
N VAL A 29 -0.30 3.98 -8.16
CA VAL A 29 0.57 2.92 -7.61
C VAL A 29 -0.14 2.20 -6.47
N HIS A 30 -0.73 2.92 -5.52
CA HIS A 30 -1.47 2.35 -4.39
C HIS A 30 -2.65 1.47 -4.84
N GLU A 31 -3.56 2.01 -5.66
CA GLU A 31 -4.78 1.31 -6.03
C GLU A 31 -4.52 0.10 -6.94
N ILE A 32 -3.54 0.20 -7.86
CA ILE A 32 -3.14 -0.94 -8.69
C ILE A 32 -2.61 -2.09 -7.82
N ARG A 33 -2.04 -1.81 -6.65
CA ARG A 33 -1.46 -2.84 -5.80
C ARG A 33 -2.50 -3.55 -4.94
N HIS A 34 -3.60 -2.87 -4.60
CA HIS A 34 -4.81 -3.54 -4.11
C HIS A 34 -5.37 -4.52 -5.14
N TRP A 35 -5.37 -4.14 -6.42
CA TRP A 35 -5.70 -5.09 -7.48
C TRP A 35 -4.76 -6.31 -7.37
N PHE A 36 -3.44 -6.12 -7.28
CA PHE A 36 -2.48 -7.22 -7.03
C PHE A 36 -2.56 -7.90 -5.64
N GLY A 37 -3.58 -7.63 -4.83
CA GLY A 37 -3.89 -8.38 -3.61
C GLY A 37 -3.09 -7.96 -2.38
N ILE A 38 -2.54 -6.75 -2.39
CA ILE A 38 -1.82 -6.17 -1.26
C ILE A 38 -2.80 -5.33 -0.41
N ASN A 39 -2.77 -5.55 0.89
CA ASN A 39 -3.59 -4.84 1.87
C ASN A 39 -2.86 -3.59 2.39
N HIS A 40 -3.59 -2.70 3.06
CA HIS A 40 -2.98 -1.63 3.83
C HIS A 40 -2.11 -2.19 4.96
N THR A 41 -0.99 -1.53 5.22
CA THR A 41 -0.04 -1.82 6.31
C THR A 41 -0.66 -1.69 7.70
N PHE A 42 -1.78 -0.98 7.81
CA PHE A 42 -2.54 -0.74 9.04
C PHE A 42 -3.86 -1.52 9.13
N LEU A 43 -4.14 -2.45 8.21
CA LEU A 43 -5.45 -3.10 8.09
C LEU A 43 -5.93 -3.75 9.40
N SER A 44 -5.04 -4.38 10.17
CA SER A 44 -5.37 -5.03 11.46
C SER A 44 -4.70 -4.36 12.66
N GLY A 45 -4.19 -3.14 12.48
CA GLY A 45 -3.43 -2.41 13.48
C GLY A 45 -2.23 -3.19 14.01
N CYS A 46 -1.95 -3.08 15.31
CA CYS A 46 -0.83 -3.80 15.95
C CYS A 46 -1.07 -5.31 16.20
N VAL A 47 -2.10 -5.91 15.61
CA VAL A 47 -2.47 -7.32 15.86
C VAL A 47 -2.04 -8.22 14.70
N GLY A 48 -1.18 -9.20 15.00
CA GLY A 48 -0.74 -10.21 14.04
C GLY A 48 0.03 -9.60 12.86
N LEU A 49 -0.14 -10.17 11.67
CA LEU A 49 0.38 -9.60 10.43
C LEU A 49 -0.69 -8.71 9.82
N SER A 50 -0.56 -7.40 10.01
CA SER A 50 -1.58 -6.41 9.64
C SER A 50 -2.05 -6.55 8.18
N ASP A 51 -1.12 -6.60 7.22
CA ASP A 51 -1.40 -6.81 5.79
C ASP A 51 -1.32 -8.29 5.36
N GLY A 52 -0.99 -9.19 6.29
CA GLY A 52 -0.76 -10.61 6.06
C GLY A 52 0.60 -10.94 5.46
N ILE A 53 1.60 -10.06 5.58
CA ILE A 53 2.94 -10.22 5.01
C ILE A 53 3.99 -10.03 6.13
N VAL A 54 4.87 -11.03 6.29
CA VAL A 54 5.77 -11.13 7.45
C VAL A 54 6.81 -10.00 7.51
N ASP A 55 7.25 -9.51 6.35
CA ASP A 55 8.32 -8.52 6.26
C ASP A 55 7.81 -7.08 6.14
N THR A 56 6.51 -6.86 6.31
CA THR A 56 5.92 -5.53 6.46
C THR A 56 5.74 -5.26 7.97
N PRO A 57 6.45 -4.28 8.55
CA PRO A 57 6.16 -3.83 9.90
C PRO A 57 4.72 -3.37 10.04
N VAL A 58 4.10 -3.66 11.18
CA VAL A 58 2.71 -3.27 11.44
C VAL A 58 2.63 -1.84 11.98
N GLU A 59 1.54 -1.15 11.68
CA GLU A 59 1.25 0.18 12.22
C GLU A 59 -0.25 0.28 12.57
N ASP A 60 -0.61 1.09 13.57
CA ASP A 60 -1.99 1.17 14.09
C ASP A 60 -2.83 2.28 13.45
N VAL A 61 -2.19 3.18 12.70
CA VAL A 61 -2.82 4.43 12.32
C VAL A 61 -2.74 4.66 10.82
N ALA A 62 -3.92 4.70 10.20
CA ALA A 62 -4.06 4.89 8.77
C ALA A 62 -3.52 6.23 8.28
N ASN A 63 -4.01 7.35 8.85
CA ASN A 63 -3.74 8.69 8.32
C ASN A 63 -3.07 9.58 9.35
N LEU A 64 -1.79 9.87 9.08
CA LEU A 64 -0.94 10.72 9.91
C LEU A 64 -0.20 11.75 9.05
N THR A 65 -0.94 12.36 8.13
CA THR A 65 -0.44 13.42 7.26
C THR A 65 0.26 14.56 8.03
N SER A 66 -0.09 14.77 9.31
CA SER A 66 0.60 15.70 10.22
C SER A 66 2.07 15.38 10.53
N TRP A 67 2.53 14.13 10.40
CA TRP A 67 3.92 13.73 10.70
C TRP A 67 4.85 13.70 9.48
N GLY A 68 4.33 13.93 8.27
CA GLY A 68 5.14 13.91 7.06
C GLY A 68 5.90 12.59 6.89
N CYS A 69 7.22 12.69 6.70
CA CYS A 69 8.11 11.53 6.49
C CYS A 69 8.95 11.16 7.71
N ALA A 70 8.59 11.64 8.91
CA ALA A 70 9.32 11.31 10.13
C ALA A 70 9.17 9.83 10.49
N ALA A 71 10.25 9.25 11.03
CA ALA A 71 10.21 7.90 11.60
C ALA A 71 9.27 7.88 12.82
N ARG A 72 8.53 6.78 12.97
CA ARG A 72 7.51 6.62 14.01
C ARG A 72 7.34 5.14 14.35
N ASP A 73 6.77 4.90 15.52
CA ASP A 73 6.47 3.56 16.02
C ASP A 73 5.12 3.62 16.77
N THR A 74 4.06 3.25 16.06
CA THR A 74 2.71 3.18 16.62
C THR A 74 2.41 1.83 17.27
N CYS A 75 3.29 0.84 17.04
CA CYS A 75 3.18 -0.51 17.57
C CYS A 75 4.49 -0.92 18.28
N PRO A 76 4.84 -0.28 19.42
CA PRO A 76 6.15 -0.44 20.05
C PRO A 76 6.42 -1.84 20.61
N ASP A 77 5.37 -2.64 20.81
CA ASP A 77 5.47 -4.04 21.22
C ASP A 77 5.61 -5.01 20.02
N GLN A 78 5.65 -4.48 18.79
CA GLN A 78 5.81 -5.22 17.54
C GLN A 78 7.20 -4.95 16.94
N LEU A 79 7.59 -5.78 15.95
CA LEU A 79 8.89 -5.66 15.33
C LEU A 79 8.91 -4.55 14.27
N GLY A 80 9.85 -3.63 14.41
CA GLY A 80 10.17 -2.61 13.41
C GLY A 80 9.44 -1.29 13.66
N LEU A 81 9.84 -0.27 12.88
CA LEU A 81 9.15 1.03 12.85
C LEU A 81 8.02 0.98 11.84
N ASP A 82 7.04 1.86 11.98
CA ASP A 82 5.96 1.99 11.00
C ASP A 82 6.55 2.14 9.58
N PRO A 83 5.95 1.49 8.57
CA PRO A 83 6.48 1.46 7.22
C PRO A 83 6.16 2.75 6.44
N VAL A 84 6.66 3.90 6.92
CA VAL A 84 6.39 5.26 6.40
C VAL A 84 6.67 5.42 4.90
N ARG A 85 7.61 4.64 4.37
CA ARG A 85 8.05 4.63 2.98
C ARG A 85 7.24 3.68 2.09
N ASN A 86 6.36 2.87 2.66
CA ASN A 86 5.62 1.86 1.92
C ASN A 86 4.47 2.49 1.13
N TYR A 87 4.28 2.05 -0.13
CA TYR A 87 3.20 2.57 -0.95
C TYR A 87 1.80 2.25 -0.41
N MET A 88 1.66 1.26 0.46
CA MET A 88 0.38 0.79 1.00
C MET A 88 -0.03 1.44 2.33
N GLY A 89 0.76 2.38 2.85
CA GLY A 89 0.35 3.30 3.92
C GLY A 89 -0.33 4.56 3.38
N TYR A 90 -0.89 5.41 4.26
CA TYR A 90 -1.37 6.77 3.89
C TYR A 90 -0.46 7.89 4.39
N THR A 91 0.84 7.76 4.16
CA THR A 91 1.79 8.88 4.25
C THR A 91 1.70 9.77 3.00
N TYR A 92 2.40 10.90 3.02
CA TYR A 92 2.52 11.73 1.82
C TYR A 92 3.22 10.99 0.69
N ASP A 93 2.85 11.30 -0.55
CA ASP A 93 3.45 10.70 -1.73
C ASP A 93 4.97 10.94 -1.77
N ALA A 94 5.44 12.13 -1.37
CA ALA A 94 6.87 12.43 -1.24
C ALA A 94 7.62 11.53 -0.24
N CYS A 95 6.90 10.80 0.63
CA CYS A 95 7.49 9.85 1.54
C CYS A 95 7.62 8.45 0.92
N LYS A 96 6.74 8.06 0.00
CA LYS A 96 6.61 6.67 -0.45
C LYS A 96 7.67 6.32 -1.49
N THR A 97 8.33 5.18 -1.32
CA THR A 97 9.41 4.74 -2.20
C THR A 97 9.43 3.23 -2.46
N GLU A 98 8.76 2.40 -1.65
CA GLU A 98 9.01 0.96 -1.68
C GLU A 98 7.80 0.04 -1.42
N PHE A 99 7.98 -1.21 -1.85
CA PHE A 99 7.25 -2.38 -1.38
C PHE A 99 8.25 -3.28 -0.65
N SER A 100 7.78 -4.06 0.32
CA SER A 100 8.62 -5.12 0.89
C SER A 100 8.84 -6.25 -0.14
N PRO A 101 9.92 -7.04 -0.02
CA PRO A 101 10.10 -8.26 -0.81
C PRO A 101 8.87 -9.20 -0.77
N GLY A 102 8.26 -9.40 0.38
CA GLY A 102 7.07 -10.22 0.56
C GLY A 102 5.83 -9.65 -0.13
N GLN A 103 5.68 -8.33 -0.18
CA GLN A 103 4.66 -7.67 -1.00
C GLN A 103 4.88 -7.96 -2.49
N VAL A 104 6.12 -7.89 -2.97
CA VAL A 104 6.44 -8.20 -4.36
C VAL A 104 6.14 -9.66 -4.70
N GLU A 105 6.50 -10.58 -3.81
CA GLU A 105 6.20 -12.01 -3.99
C GLU A 105 4.70 -12.27 -4.05
N ARG A 106 3.93 -11.71 -3.11
CA ARG A 106 2.47 -11.85 -3.08
C ARG A 106 1.83 -11.30 -4.35
N MET A 107 2.27 -10.14 -4.85
CA MET A 107 1.76 -9.60 -6.11
C MET A 107 1.96 -10.54 -7.29
N ARG A 108 3.14 -11.17 -7.39
CA ARG A 108 3.44 -12.15 -8.45
C ARG A 108 2.52 -13.36 -8.33
N ALA A 109 2.39 -13.92 -7.13
CA ALA A 109 1.51 -15.06 -6.89
C ALA A 109 0.05 -14.77 -7.27
N ILE A 110 -0.49 -13.61 -6.87
CA ILE A 110 -1.87 -13.24 -7.22
C ILE A 110 -2.02 -13.04 -8.74
N PHE A 111 -1.01 -12.47 -9.42
CA PHE A 111 -1.03 -12.37 -10.87
C PHE A 111 -1.08 -13.75 -11.54
N GLU A 112 -0.20 -14.66 -11.15
CA GLU A 112 -0.14 -16.02 -11.69
C GLU A 112 -1.45 -16.79 -11.46
N ILE A 113 -2.04 -16.70 -10.26
CA ILE A 113 -3.21 -17.48 -9.88
C ILE A 113 -4.50 -16.93 -10.53
N LEU A 114 -4.68 -15.60 -10.54
CA LEU A 114 -5.97 -14.98 -10.86
C LEU A 114 -6.01 -14.24 -12.20
N ARG A 115 -4.86 -13.94 -12.81
CA ARG A 115 -4.78 -12.95 -13.90
C ARG A 115 -3.99 -13.38 -15.11
N MET A 116 -3.03 -14.29 -14.94
CA MET A 116 -2.33 -14.85 -16.07
C MET A 116 -3.34 -15.57 -16.98
N PRO A 117 -3.34 -15.25 -18.29
CA PRO A 117 -4.10 -16.03 -19.25
C PRO A 117 -3.64 -17.48 -19.16
N LYS A 118 -4.57 -18.38 -18.83
CA LYS A 118 -4.28 -19.82 -18.89
C LYS A 118 -4.20 -20.18 -20.37
N VAL A 119 -2.99 -20.50 -20.83
CA VAL A 119 -2.81 -21.06 -22.17
C VAL A 119 -3.48 -22.44 -22.16
N PRO A 120 -4.35 -22.75 -23.14
CA PRO A 120 -4.99 -24.05 -23.26
C PRO A 120 -4.01 -25.22 -23.34
#